data_AF-A0AAW1KPK8-F1
#
_entry.id   AF-A0AAW1KPK8-F1
#
_cell.length_a   1.000
_cell.length_b   1.000
_cell.length_c   1.000
_cell.angle_alpha   90.00
_cell.angle_beta   90.00
_cell.angle_gamma   90.00
#
_symmetry.space_group_name_H-M   'P 1'
#
loop_
_entity.id
_entity.type
_entity.pdbx_description
1 polymer ?
#
loop_
_entity_poly.entity_id
_entity_poly.type
_entity_poly.pdbx_seq_one_letter_code
_entity_poly.pdbx_strand_id
1 'polypeptide(L)'
;MSNQDLTGLTRKRGSVKARITNFKTTLEALVNLETLTDIQIIDLQQKIERIKSIYNEFDAIQCQIECIADDVDQQYEERLTINTMPN
;
A
#
# COMPACT_ATOMS: atom_id res chain seq x y z
N MET A 1 -1.08 -26.05 5.84
CA MET A 1 -1.03 -24.97 4.82
C MET A 1 0.43 -24.78 4.45
N SER A 2 0.77 -24.70 3.17
CA SER A 2 2.16 -24.92 2.73
C SER A 2 2.95 -23.62 2.67
N ASN A 3 4.27 -23.72 2.82
CA ASN A 3 5.22 -22.60 2.66
C ASN A 3 5.14 -21.92 1.26
N GLN A 4 4.53 -22.63 0.29
CA GLN A 4 4.25 -22.15 -1.05
C GLN A 4 3.16 -21.05 -1.07
N ASP A 5 2.20 -21.11 -0.13
CA ASP A 5 1.11 -20.12 0.01
C ASP A 5 1.66 -18.80 0.56
N LEU A 6 2.58 -18.85 1.53
CA LEU A 6 3.24 -17.69 2.13
C LEU A 6 4.10 -16.93 1.12
N THR A 7 4.85 -17.65 0.28
CA THR A 7 5.67 -17.05 -0.78
C THR A 7 4.80 -16.30 -1.81
N GLY A 8 3.64 -16.89 -2.17
CA GLY A 8 2.67 -16.26 -3.07
C GLY A 8 2.06 -14.99 -2.49
N LEU A 9 1.64 -15.04 -1.22
CA LEU A 9 1.09 -13.88 -0.51
C LEU A 9 2.11 -12.76 -0.37
N THR A 10 3.37 -13.09 -0.04
CA THR A 10 4.45 -12.10 0.09
C THR A 10 4.71 -11.39 -1.25
N ARG A 11 4.73 -12.13 -2.36
CA ARG A 11 4.85 -11.53 -3.70
C ARG A 11 3.66 -10.63 -4.03
N LYS A 12 2.44 -11.06 -3.70
CA LYS A 12 1.23 -10.25 -3.91
C LYS A 12 1.29 -8.97 -3.09
N ARG A 13 1.66 -9.04 -1.82
CA ARG A 13 1.89 -7.88 -0.94
C ARG A 13 2.89 -6.91 -1.54
N GLY A 14 4.01 -7.40 -2.06
CA GLY A 14 5.03 -6.56 -2.72
C GLY A 14 4.49 -5.80 -3.93
N SER A 15 3.65 -6.42 -4.75
CA SER A 15 2.98 -5.76 -5.88
C SER A 15 2.02 -4.66 -5.43
N VAL A 16 1.23 -4.92 -4.38
CA VAL A 16 0.33 -3.92 -3.79
C VAL A 16 1.12 -2.76 -3.19
N LYS A 17 2.22 -3.05 -2.47
CA LYS A 17 3.15 -2.04 -1.93
C LYS A 17 3.69 -1.12 -3.03
N ALA A 18 4.12 -1.67 -4.16
CA ALA A 18 4.61 -0.86 -5.29
C ALA A 18 3.54 0.11 -5.84
N ARG A 19 2.27 -0.32 -5.89
CA ARG A 19 1.15 0.56 -6.30
C ARG A 19 0.93 1.69 -5.29
N ILE A 20 1.07 1.41 -3.99
CA ILE A 20 0.99 2.44 -2.94
C ILE A 20 2.14 3.44 -3.08
N THR A 21 3.37 2.96 -3.25
CA THR A 21 4.55 3.81 -3.47
C THR A 21 4.38 4.72 -4.69
N ASN A 22 3.88 4.19 -5.81
CA ASN A 22 3.65 5.01 -7.03
C ASN A 22 2.62 6.12 -6.80
N PHE A 23 1.58 5.86 -6.00
CA PHE A 23 0.62 6.89 -5.63
C PHE A 23 1.28 7.97 -4.75
N LYS A 24 2.14 7.59 -3.80
CA LYS A 24 2.93 8.55 -3.02
C LYS A 24 3.78 9.45 -3.91
N THR A 25 4.51 8.88 -4.87
CA THR A 25 5.31 9.66 -5.83
C THR A 25 4.45 10.63 -6.66
N THR A 26 3.21 10.24 -6.97
CA THR A 26 2.24 11.14 -7.62
C THR A 26 1.92 12.34 -6.73
N LEU A 27 1.70 12.14 -5.43
CA LEU A 27 1.45 13.23 -4.48
C LEU A 27 2.68 14.12 -4.28
N GLU A 28 3.87 13.53 -4.18
CA GLU A 28 5.14 14.26 -4.05
C GLU A 28 5.39 15.19 -5.26
N ALA A 29 5.01 14.76 -6.46
CA ALA A 29 5.11 15.60 -7.67
C ALA A 29 4.16 16.81 -7.64
N LEU A 30 3.11 16.75 -6.84
CA LEU A 30 2.07 17.79 -6.74
C LEU A 30 2.27 18.71 -5.53
N VAL A 31 3.04 18.28 -4.52
CA VAL A 31 3.17 19.00 -3.23
C VAL A 31 3.80 20.39 -3.35
N ASN A 32 4.62 20.61 -4.40
CA ASN A 32 5.30 21.87 -4.65
C ASN A 32 4.54 22.79 -5.63
N LEU A 33 3.36 22.39 -6.09
CA LEU A 33 2.54 23.22 -6.96
C LEU A 33 1.75 24.23 -6.12
N GLU A 34 1.81 25.51 -6.50
CA GLU A 34 1.06 26.58 -5.84
C GLU A 34 -0.46 26.43 -6.04
N THR A 35 -0.87 25.90 -7.20
CA THR A 35 -2.27 25.65 -7.55
C THR A 35 -2.41 24.37 -8.38
N LEU A 36 -3.54 23.68 -8.21
CA LEU A 36 -3.93 22.55 -9.05
C LEU A 36 -5.00 22.97 -10.05
N THR A 37 -4.96 22.42 -11.25
CA THR A 37 -6.03 22.57 -12.23
C THR A 37 -7.24 21.71 -11.85
N ASP A 38 -8.45 22.10 -12.29
CA ASP A 38 -9.67 21.32 -12.04
C ASP A 38 -9.55 19.86 -12.52
N ILE A 39 -8.85 19.63 -13.63
CA ILE A 39 -8.59 18.29 -14.16
C ILE A 39 -7.70 17.48 -13.20
N GLN A 40 -6.64 18.09 -12.66
CA GLN A 40 -5.78 17.44 -11.68
C GLN A 40 -6.54 17.13 -10.38
N ILE A 41 -7.42 18.02 -9.94
CA ILE A 41 -8.26 17.82 -8.76
C ILE A 41 -9.19 16.61 -8.95
N ILE A 42 -9.88 16.53 -10.09
CA ILE A 42 -10.78 15.41 -10.41
C ILE A 42 -10.01 14.09 -10.48
N ASP A 43 -8.85 14.07 -11.14
CA ASP A 43 -8.01 12.88 -11.23
C ASP A 43 -7.48 12.43 -9.85
N LEU A 44 -7.05 13.39 -9.01
CA LEU A 44 -6.66 13.13 -7.62
C LEU A 44 -7.78 12.49 -6.81
N GLN A 45 -9.00 13.01 -6.90
CA GLN A 45 -10.16 12.46 -6.20
C GLN A 45 -10.40 11.00 -6.57
N GLN A 46 -10.34 10.66 -7.87
CA GLN A 46 -10.49 9.28 -8.34
C GLN A 46 -9.35 8.38 -7.84
N LYS A 47 -8.12 8.88 -7.86
CA LYS A 47 -6.95 8.15 -7.36
C LYS A 47 -7.01 7.93 -5.84
N ILE A 48 -7.57 8.86 -5.08
CA ILE A 48 -7.79 8.71 -3.63
C ILE A 48 -8.79 7.58 -3.35
N GLU A 49 -9.91 7.52 -4.07
CA GLU A 49 -10.85 6.40 -3.87
C GLU A 49 -10.22 5.06 -4.24
N ARG A 50 -9.41 5.04 -5.31
CA ARG A 50 -8.65 3.85 -5.70
C ARG A 50 -7.62 3.45 -4.65
N ILE A 51 -6.90 4.39 -4.04
CA ILE A 51 -5.85 4.06 -3.06
C ILE A 51 -6.44 3.46 -1.79
N LYS A 52 -7.61 3.92 -1.33
CA LYS A 52 -8.31 3.31 -0.18
C LYS A 52 -8.58 1.83 -0.40
N SER A 53 -9.05 1.45 -1.60
CA SER A 53 -9.26 0.05 -1.97
C SER A 53 -7.96 -0.76 -1.99
N ILE A 54 -6.87 -0.16 -2.47
CA ILE A 54 -5.54 -0.79 -2.50
C ILE A 54 -4.99 -1.01 -1.08
N TYR A 55 -5.20 -0.07 -0.15
CA TYR A 55 -4.83 -0.24 1.26
C TYR A 55 -5.61 -1.38 1.92
N ASN A 56 -6.92 -1.48 1.67
CA ASN A 56 -7.71 -2.60 2.17
C ASN A 56 -7.22 -3.95 1.61
N GLU A 57 -6.80 -3.98 0.34
CA GLU A 57 -6.18 -5.18 -0.26
C GLU A 57 -4.86 -5.54 0.44
N PHE A 58 -4.03 -4.54 0.73
CA PHE A 58 -2.78 -4.72 1.46
C PHE A 58 -3.03 -5.33 2.84
N ASP A 59 -3.94 -4.74 3.62
CA ASP A 59 -4.27 -5.20 4.97
C ASP A 59 -4.82 -6.63 4.97
N ALA A 60 -5.68 -6.97 4.01
CA ALA A 60 -6.21 -8.32 3.89
C ALA A 60 -5.12 -9.36 3.58
N ILE A 61 -4.15 -9.02 2.72
CA ILE A 61 -3.00 -9.90 2.43
C ILE A 61 -2.09 -10.02 3.65
N GLN A 62 -1.85 -8.89 4.34
CA GLN A 62 -1.03 -8.83 5.54
C GLN A 62 -1.61 -9.70 6.66
N CYS A 63 -2.92 -9.62 6.93
CA CYS A 63 -3.59 -10.50 7.89
C CYS A 63 -3.46 -11.99 7.53
N GLN A 64 -3.56 -12.33 6.24
CA GLN A 64 -3.37 -13.73 5.80
C GLN A 64 -1.93 -14.21 6.04
N ILE A 65 -0.95 -13.34 5.80
CA ILE A 65 0.45 -13.64 6.09
C ILE A 65 0.66 -13.82 7.60
N GLU A 66 0.15 -12.92 8.44
CA GLU A 66 0.24 -12.98 9.91
C GLU A 66 -0.42 -14.25 10.50
N CYS A 67 -1.50 -14.75 9.88
CA CYS A 67 -2.14 -16.00 10.29
C CYS A 67 -1.36 -17.28 9.90
N ILE A 68 -0.44 -17.19 8.93
CA ILE A 68 0.27 -18.35 8.36
C ILE A 68 1.76 -18.36 8.76
N ALA A 69 2.34 -17.20 9.03
CA ALA A 69 3.74 -17.07 9.42
C ALA A 69 3.92 -17.42 10.90
N ASP A 70 4.91 -18.26 11.20
CA ASP A 70 5.34 -18.53 12.59
C ASP A 70 6.09 -17.32 13.20
N ASP A 71 6.54 -16.37 12.37
CA ASP A 71 7.21 -15.12 12.76
C ASP A 71 6.24 -13.94 12.60
N VAL A 72 5.39 -13.73 13.60
CA VAL A 72 4.39 -12.65 13.62
C VAL A 72 5.05 -11.28 13.78
N ASP A 73 6.16 -11.19 14.50
CA ASP A 73 6.85 -9.94 14.81
C ASP A 73 7.44 -9.29 13.55
N GLN A 74 8.07 -10.07 12.66
CA GLN A 74 8.58 -9.56 11.38
C GLN A 74 7.45 -9.03 10.49
N GLN A 75 6.28 -9.65 10.53
CA GLN A 75 5.15 -9.22 9.72
C GLN A 75 4.53 -7.93 10.28
N TYR A 76 4.47 -7.80 11.61
CA TYR A 76 4.06 -6.56 12.26
C TYR A 76 4.96 -5.37 11.90
N GLU A 77 6.29 -5.56 11.90
CA GLU A 77 7.24 -4.52 11.50
C GLU A 77 7.02 -4.07 10.04
N GLU A 78 6.77 -4.99 9.11
CA GLU A 78 6.48 -4.63 7.72
C GLU A 78 5.19 -3.80 7.59
N ARG A 79 4.16 -4.09 8.41
CA ARG A 79 2.93 -3.28 8.48
C ARG A 79 3.23 -1.86 8.98
N LEU A 80 4.10 -1.73 9.98
CA LEU A 80 4.53 -0.42 10.48
C LEU A 80 5.24 0.38 9.39
N THR A 81 6.09 -0.23 8.55
CA THR A 81 6.81 0.53 7.50
C THR A 81 5.89 1.28 6.53
N ILE A 82 4.66 0.81 6.32
CA ILE A 82 3.66 1.51 5.50
C ILE A 82 2.93 2.58 6.32
N ASN A 83 2.55 2.26 7.56
CA ASN A 83 1.81 3.19 8.44
C ASN A 83 2.65 4.33 9.02
N THR A 84 3.98 4.18 9.08
CA THR A 84 4.92 5.21 9.54
C THR A 84 5.58 5.98 8.40
N MET A 85 5.13 5.80 7.14
CA MET A 85 5.60 6.66 6.06
C MET A 85 5.15 8.10 6.35
N PRO A 86 6.08 9.07 6.41
CA PRO A 86 5.75 10.43 6.82
C PRO A 86 4.77 11.07 5.83
N ASN A 87 3.75 11.73 6.41
CA ASN A 87 2.78 12.60 5.75
C ASN A 87 3.48 13.74 5.00
#